data_AF-A0A972BW20-F1
#
_entry.id   AF-A0A972BW20-F1
#
_cell.length_a   1.000
_cell.length_b   1.000
_cell.length_c   1.000
_cell.angle_alpha   90.00
_cell.angle_beta   90.00
_cell.angle_gamma   90.00
#
_symmetry.space_group_name_H-M   'P 1'
#
loop_
_entity.id
_entity.type
_entity.pdbx_description
1 polymer ?
#
loop_
_entity_poly.entity_id
_entity_poly.type
_entity_poly.pdbx_seq_one_letter_code
_entity_poly.pdbx_strand_id
1 'polypeptide(L)' 'MRSFDLQLFARKKGMGSSRNGRDSHAQRLGVKRFGGQYVTAGSILVRQ' A
#
# COMPACT_ATOMS: atom_id res chain seq x y z
N MET A 1 52.46 -14.34 -8.23
CA MET A 1 51.23 -14.28 -7.40
C MET A 1 50.54 -12.95 -7.72
N ARG A 2 49.52 -12.95 -8.60
CA ARG A 2 48.82 -11.72 -8.96
C ARG A 2 47.77 -11.44 -7.88
N SER A 3 47.98 -10.41 -7.07
CA SER A 3 46.92 -9.89 -6.21
C SER A 3 45.84 -9.28 -7.09
N PHE A 4 44.75 -10.01 -7.28
CA PHE A 4 43.53 -9.42 -7.80
C PHE A 4 42.97 -8.51 -6.71
N ASP A 5 43.03 -7.21 -6.94
CA ASP A 5 42.49 -6.22 -6.02
C ASP A 5 40.96 -6.26 -6.06
N LEU A 6 40.38 -6.91 -5.06
CA LEU A 6 38.94 -7.05 -4.87
C LEU A 6 38.29 -5.76 -4.32
N GLN A 7 39.07 -4.72 -4.01
CA GLN A 7 38.56 -3.46 -3.44
C GLN A 7 37.67 -2.67 -4.43
N LEU A 8 37.87 -2.86 -5.75
CA LEU A 8 37.04 -2.24 -6.80
C LEU A 8 35.59 -2.76 -6.85
N PHE A 9 35.32 -3.98 -6.35
CA PHE A 9 33.97 -4.57 -6.32
C PHE A 9 33.28 -4.44 -4.96
N ALA A 10 34.01 -4.06 -3.91
CA ALA A 10 33.53 -3.91 -2.55
C ALA A 10 33.08 -2.47 -2.23
N ARG A 11 32.27 -1.84 -3.10
CA ARG A 11 31.41 -0.73 -2.67
C ARG A 11 30.18 -1.33 -2.01
N LYS A 12 29.78 -0.84 -0.82
CA LYS A 12 28.55 -1.30 -0.13
C LYS A 12 27.44 -1.43 -1.18
N LYS A 13 26.97 -2.66 -1.45
CA LYS A 13 25.73 -2.84 -2.20
C LYS A 13 24.66 -2.20 -1.32
N GLY A 14 24.29 -0.99 -1.68
CA GLY A 14 23.28 -0.21 -0.99
C GLY A 14 22.07 -1.10 -0.78
N MET A 15 21.61 -1.17 0.46
CA MET A 15 20.37 -1.83 0.81
C MET A 15 19.28 -1.22 -0.07
N GLY A 16 18.85 -1.94 -1.10
CA GLY A 16 17.68 -1.58 -1.87
C GLY A 16 16.46 -1.91 -1.03
N SER A 17 15.88 -0.92 -0.36
CA SER A 17 14.54 -1.08 0.20
C SER A 17 13.57 -1.22 -0.99
N SER A 18 13.21 -2.45 -1.34
CA SER A 18 12.04 -2.69 -2.18
C SER A 18 10.82 -2.55 -1.30
N ARG A 19 10.32 -1.33 -1.15
CA ARG A 19 9.04 -1.08 -0.50
C ARG A 19 7.97 -1.18 -1.58
N ASN A 20 7.24 -2.28 -1.62
CA ASN A 20 5.98 -2.36 -2.39
C ASN A 20 4.93 -1.48 -1.70
N GLY A 21 5.09 -0.16 -1.86
CA GLY A 21 4.17 0.86 -1.35
C GLY A 21 2.90 0.90 -2.18
N ARG A 22 2.00 -0.05 -1.93
CA ARG A 22 0.67 -0.06 -2.54
C ARG A 22 -0.36 0.35 -1.51
N ASP A 23 -0.60 1.65 -1.40
CA ASP A 23 -1.79 2.17 -0.77
C ASP A 23 -2.55 3.00 -1.81
N SER A 24 -3.66 2.45 -2.29
CA SER A 24 -4.63 3.22 -3.07
C SER A 24 -5.46 4.08 -2.12
N HIS A 25 -5.94 5.23 -2.59
CA HIS A 25 -6.87 6.03 -1.80
C HIS A 25 -8.09 5.21 -1.37
N ALA A 26 -8.46 5.31 -0.10
CA ALA A 26 -9.58 4.57 0.45
C ALA A 26 -10.90 5.03 -0.19
N GLN A 27 -11.62 4.09 -0.83
CA GLN A 27 -12.87 4.35 -1.54
C GLN A 27 -14.11 4.44 -0.62
N ARG A 28 -13.91 4.26 0.70
CA ARG A 28 -14.95 4.32 1.74
C ARG A 28 -16.16 3.44 1.40
N LEU A 29 -15.92 2.22 0.95
CA LEU A 29 -16.95 1.20 0.68
C LEU A 29 -17.63 0.75 1.99
N GLY A 30 -18.59 -0.17 1.88
CA GLY A 30 -19.30 -0.78 2.99
C GLY A 30 -20.68 -0.18 3.29
N VAL A 31 -21.28 -0.68 4.36
CA VAL A 31 -22.62 -0.33 4.84
C VAL A 31 -22.66 1.09 5.36
N LYS A 32 -23.70 1.84 5.00
CA LYS A 32 -23.93 3.24 5.35
C LYS A 32 -25.11 3.43 6.29
N ARG A 33 -26.10 2.53 6.25
CA ARG A 33 -27.24 2.50 7.17
C ARG A 33 -27.54 1.07 7.57
N PHE A 34 -27.78 0.87 8.87
CA PHE A 34 -28.12 -0.42 9.45
C PHE A 34 -29.64 -0.54 9.68
N GLY A 35 -30.12 -1.74 9.98
CA GLY A 35 -31.55 -2.01 10.20
C GLY A 35 -32.15 -1.14 11.31
N GLY A 36 -33.40 -0.72 11.13
CA GLY A 36 -34.13 0.11 12.10
C GLY A 36 -33.79 1.61 12.07
N GLN A 37 -32.86 2.04 11.21
CA GLN A 37 -32.55 3.46 11.05
C GLN A 37 -33.52 4.13 10.07
N TYR A 38 -34.09 5.27 10.48
CA TYR A 38 -34.88 6.11 9.59
C TYR A 38 -33.99 6.72 8.50
N VAL A 39 -34.42 6.67 7.24
CA VAL A 39 -33.69 7.21 6.09
C VAL A 39 -34.59 8.05 5.21
N THR A 40 -34.04 9.13 4.66
CA THR A 40 -34.72 9.94 3.66
C THR A 40 -34.61 9.28 2.28
N ALA A 41 -35.55 9.59 1.39
CA ALA A 41 -35.51 9.12 0.01
C ALA A 41 -34.19 9.54 -0.67
N GLY A 42 -33.56 8.60 -1.39
CA GLY A 42 -32.25 8.81 -2.03
C GLY A 42 -31.02 8.56 -1.13
N SER A 43 -31.21 8.18 0.14
CA SER A 43 -30.10 7.78 1.01
C SER A 43 -29.41 6.50 0.51
N ILE A 44 -28.07 6.50 0.52
CA ILE A 44 -27.27 5.30 0.19
C ILE A 44 -27.27 4.36 1.39
N LEU A 45 -27.59 3.08 1.17
CA LEU A 45 -27.59 2.05 2.21
C LEU A 45 -26.27 1.27 2.26
N VAL A 46 -25.67 0.96 1.10
CA VAL A 46 -24.38 0.25 0.96
C VAL A 46 -23.63 0.81 -0.24
N ARG A 47 -22.29 0.85 -0.17
CA ARG A 47 -21.40 1.16 -1.29
C ARG A 47 -20.44 -0.02 -1.49
N GLN A 48 -20.45 -0.61 -2.68
CA GLN A 48 -19.59 -1.74 -3.07
C GLN A 48 -18.67 -1.33 -4.20
#